data_AF-A0A0F7WVC7-F1
#
_entry.id   AF-A0A0F7WVC7-F1
#
_cell.length_a   1.000
_cell.length_b   1.000
_cell.length_c   1.000
_cell.angle_alpha   90.00
_cell.angle_beta   90.00
_cell.angle_gamma   90.00
#
_symmetry.space_group_name_H-M   'P 1'
#
loop_
_entity.id
_entity.type
_entity.pdbx_description
1 polymer ?
#
loop_
_entity_poly.entity_id
_entity_poly.type
_entity_poly.pdbx_seq_one_letter_code
_entity_poly.pdbx_strand_id
1 'polypeptide(L)'
;MNIYQFSPGICPNWQAGLMSKLDSWCCFGGETATRIFSMTPSGFSLATEEKVQVSTAEKVIKILALIFFPIILIALAIRYLLHRKFDRKCFVIPQDTPKELELILAANPQLVEKAAREVHPGFFALPTKYQSMYIQTSKG
;
A
#
# COMPACT_ATOMS: atom_id res chain seq x y z
N MET A 1 22.92 -19.81 -4.84
CA MET A 1 21.82 -19.63 -5.83
C MET A 1 22.50 -19.21 -7.13
N ASN A 2 22.18 -19.83 -8.27
CA ASN A 2 22.79 -19.43 -9.55
C ASN A 2 22.08 -18.18 -10.06
N ILE A 3 22.83 -17.17 -10.48
CA ILE A 3 22.31 -15.93 -11.03
C ILE A 3 22.23 -16.09 -12.54
N TYR A 4 21.08 -15.81 -13.15
CA TYR A 4 20.93 -15.90 -14.60
C TYR A 4 20.86 -14.52 -15.25
N GLN A 5 21.64 -14.34 -16.32
CA GLN A 5 21.58 -13.14 -17.16
C GLN A 5 21.33 -13.53 -18.62
N PHE A 6 20.50 -12.77 -19.32
CA PHE A 6 20.21 -13.01 -20.74
C PHE A 6 21.04 -12.08 -21.63
N SER A 7 21.60 -12.62 -22.71
CA SER A 7 22.24 -11.81 -23.74
C SER A 7 21.22 -10.92 -24.47
N PRO A 8 21.57 -9.67 -24.87
CA PRO A 8 20.65 -8.73 -25.52
C PRO A 8 20.05 -9.24 -26.85
N GLY A 9 20.57 -10.32 -27.43
CA GLY A 9 20.01 -10.97 -28.62
C GLY A 9 18.89 -11.97 -28.36
N ILE A 10 18.50 -12.21 -27.10
CA ILE A 10 17.46 -13.17 -26.73
C ILE A 10 16.21 -12.42 -26.30
N CYS A 11 15.04 -12.84 -26.78
CA CYS A 11 13.75 -12.44 -26.23
C CYS A 11 13.31 -13.50 -25.20
N PRO A 12 13.66 -13.36 -23.90
CA PRO A 12 13.20 -14.30 -22.90
C PRO A 12 11.68 -14.22 -22.77
N ASN A 13 11.07 -15.35 -22.37
CA ASN A 13 9.68 -15.33 -21.94
C ASN A 13 9.53 -14.41 -20.70
N TRP A 14 8.30 -13.98 -20.42
CA TRP A 14 8.07 -13.03 -19.31
C TRP A 14 8.58 -13.53 -17.96
N GLN A 15 8.43 -14.84 -17.68
CA GLN A 15 8.87 -15.45 -16.42
C GLN A 15 10.40 -15.43 -16.27
N ALA A 16 11.13 -15.77 -17.32
CA ALA A 16 12.59 -15.71 -17.37
C ALA A 16 13.10 -14.26 -17.31
N GLY A 17 12.38 -13.34 -17.97
CA GLY A 17 12.65 -11.91 -17.85
C GLY A 17 12.45 -11.38 -16.43
N LEU A 18 11.43 -11.85 -15.71
CA LEU A 18 11.22 -11.51 -14.31
C LEU A 18 12.30 -12.14 -13.41
N MET A 19 12.62 -13.42 -13.63
CA MET A 19 13.64 -14.15 -12.89
C MET A 19 15.00 -13.48 -12.99
N SER A 20 15.49 -13.18 -14.20
CA SER A 20 16.78 -12.50 -14.38
C SER A 20 16.84 -11.11 -13.75
N LYS A 21 15.73 -10.36 -13.73
CA LYS A 21 15.66 -9.07 -13.04
C LYS A 21 15.72 -9.22 -11.53
N LEU A 22 15.02 -10.22 -10.98
CA LEU A 22 15.08 -10.54 -9.55
C LEU A 22 16.46 -11.03 -9.14
N ASP A 23 17.06 -11.94 -9.91
CA ASP A 23 18.42 -12.42 -9.69
C ASP A 23 19.40 -11.25 -9.73
N SER A 24 19.33 -10.38 -10.75
CA SER A 24 20.16 -9.17 -10.86
C SER A 24 19.99 -8.21 -9.67
N TRP A 25 18.76 -8.06 -9.17
CA TRP A 25 18.49 -7.24 -7.99
C TRP A 25 19.08 -7.85 -6.72
N CYS A 26 19.00 -9.18 -6.58
CA CYS A 26 19.58 -9.94 -5.47
C CYS A 26 21.11 -10.16 -5.58
N CYS A 27 21.73 -9.81 -6.71
CA CYS A 27 23.19 -9.89 -6.86
C CYS A 27 23.87 -8.81 -6.01
N PHE A 28 24.55 -9.23 -4.94
CA PHE A 28 25.37 -8.34 -4.12
C PHE A 28 26.84 -8.35 -4.55
N GLY A 29 27.19 -9.03 -5.65
CA GLY A 29 28.52 -9.00 -6.30
C GLY A 29 29.57 -9.88 -5.61
N GLY A 30 30.38 -10.56 -6.43
CA GLY A 30 31.28 -11.64 -5.99
C GLY A 30 30.78 -13.05 -6.36
N GLU A 31 29.58 -13.13 -6.94
CA GLU A 31 28.94 -14.37 -7.36
C GLU A 31 29.15 -14.61 -8.86
N THR A 32 29.06 -15.88 -9.28
CA THR A 32 29.09 -16.28 -10.68
C THR A 32 27.71 -16.10 -11.29
N ALA A 33 27.61 -15.33 -12.38
CA ALA A 33 26.39 -15.22 -13.17
C ALA A 33 26.50 -16.09 -14.41
N THR A 34 25.50 -16.93 -14.62
CA THR A 34 25.33 -17.78 -15.79
C THR A 34 24.63 -16.96 -16.88
N ARG A 35 25.40 -16.50 -17.86
CA ARG A 35 24.90 -15.76 -19.02
C ARG A 35 24.42 -16.70 -20.10
N ILE A 36 23.13 -16.66 -20.42
CA ILE A 36 22.49 -17.50 -21.44
C ILE A 36 22.59 -16.79 -22.80
N PHE A 37 23.09 -17.49 -23.82
CA PHE A 37 23.28 -17.00 -25.20
C PHE A 37 22.22 -17.48 -26.20
N SER A 38 21.66 -18.66 -25.98
CA SER A 38 20.57 -19.18 -26.78
C SER A 38 19.72 -20.14 -25.95
N MET A 39 18.43 -20.19 -26.29
CA MET A 39 17.48 -21.08 -25.64
C MET A 39 16.63 -21.70 -26.74
N THR A 40 16.71 -23.02 -26.88
CA THR A 40 15.97 -23.78 -27.89
C THR A 40 14.54 -24.01 -27.38
N PRO A 41 13.50 -24.06 -28.25
CA PRO A 41 12.14 -24.40 -27.84
C PRO A 41 12.01 -25.75 -27.12
N SER A 42 13.00 -26.64 -27.30
CA SER A 42 13.12 -27.94 -26.64
C SER A 42 13.77 -27.90 -25.24
N GLY A 43 14.10 -26.73 -24.71
CA GLY A 43 14.61 -26.55 -23.34
C GLY A 43 16.13 -26.58 -23.18
N PHE A 44 16.90 -26.70 -24.27
CA PHE A 44 18.36 -26.61 -24.21
C PHE A 44 18.81 -25.14 -24.19
N SER A 45 19.57 -24.76 -23.16
CA SER A 45 20.18 -23.44 -23.02
C SER A 45 21.70 -23.52 -23.12
N LEU A 46 22.28 -22.58 -23.86
CA LEU A 46 23.73 -22.44 -24.01
C LEU A 46 24.16 -21.28 -23.10
N ALA A 47 25.03 -21.54 -22.13
CA ALA A 47 25.38 -20.55 -21.12
C ALA A 47 26.88 -20.53 -20.77
N THR A 48 27.37 -19.37 -20.31
CA THR A 48 28.73 -19.16 -19.80
C THR A 48 28.68 -18.55 -18.41
N GLU A 49 29.61 -18.95 -17.54
CA GLU A 49 29.76 -18.32 -16.24
C GLU A 49 30.68 -17.10 -16.34
N GLU A 50 30.15 -15.93 -16.00
CA GLU A 50 30.90 -14.67 -15.89
C GLU A 50 30.95 -14.23 -14.42
N LYS A 51 32.10 -13.74 -13.96
CA LYS A 51 32.20 -13.14 -12.62
C LYS A 51 31.61 -11.74 -12.64
N VAL A 52 30.54 -11.51 -11.91
CA VAL A 52 29.89 -10.19 -11.84
C VAL A 52 30.49 -9.39 -10.69
N GLN A 53 31.14 -8.28 -11.05
CA GLN A 53 31.58 -7.27 -10.10
C GLN A 53 30.52 -6.18 -9.99
N VAL A 54 29.94 -6.04 -8.81
CA VAL A 54 28.95 -5.00 -8.48
C VAL A 54 29.64 -3.91 -7.67
N SER A 55 29.41 -2.65 -8.04
CA SER A 55 29.96 -1.49 -7.33
C SER A 55 29.49 -1.46 -5.88
N THR A 56 30.36 -1.08 -4.95
CA THR A 56 30.03 -0.91 -3.52
C THR A 56 28.84 0.03 -3.30
N ALA A 57 28.71 1.07 -4.12
CA ALA A 57 27.57 1.99 -4.05
C ALA A 57 26.24 1.28 -4.40
N GLU A 58 26.24 0.43 -5.41
CA GLU A 58 25.06 -0.34 -5.82
C GLU A 58 24.65 -1.35 -4.74
N LYS A 59 25.63 -1.97 -4.05
CA LYS A 59 25.36 -2.86 -2.90
C LYS A 59 24.63 -2.11 -1.79
N VAL A 60 25.10 -0.92 -1.43
CA VAL A 60 24.46 -0.10 -0.37
C VAL A 60 23.03 0.28 -0.76
N ILE A 61 22.80 0.69 -2.01
CA ILE A 61 21.46 1.03 -2.50
C ILE A 61 20.53 -0.19 -2.46
N LYS A 62 21.00 -1.37 -2.87
CA LYS A 62 20.22 -2.63 -2.80
C LYS A 62 19.83 -2.99 -1.38
N ILE A 63 20.75 -2.89 -0.42
CA ILE A 63 20.47 -3.15 1.01
C ILE A 63 19.46 -2.14 1.55
N LEU A 64 19.63 -0.86 1.23
CA LEU A 64 18.71 0.21 1.64
C LEU A 64 17.30 -0.07 1.11
N ALA A 65 17.19 -0.40 -0.18
CA ALA A 65 15.92 -0.77 -0.80
C ALA A 65 15.26 -1.98 -0.13
N LEU A 66 16.06 -3.01 0.20
CA LEU A 66 15.56 -4.22 0.87
C LEU A 66 14.98 -3.93 2.26
N ILE A 67 15.51 -2.94 2.98
CA ILE A 67 15.01 -2.55 4.32
C ILE A 67 13.80 -1.61 4.21
N PHE A 68 13.84 -0.61 3.33
CA PHE A 68 12.76 0.38 3.22
C PHE A 68 11.51 -0.18 2.55
N PHE A 69 11.65 -1.07 1.57
CA PHE A 69 10.52 -1.65 0.85
C PHE A 69 9.50 -2.35 1.76
N PRO A 70 9.87 -3.28 2.67
CA PRO A 70 8.90 -3.91 3.57
C PRO A 70 8.26 -2.91 4.54
N ILE A 71 9.03 -1.92 5.02
CA ILE A 71 8.51 -0.88 5.92
C ILE A 71 7.41 -0.07 5.24
N ILE A 72 7.64 0.34 3.99
CA ILE A 72 6.66 1.08 3.19
C ILE A 72 5.40 0.23 2.94
N LEU A 73 5.56 -1.06 2.61
CA LEU A 73 4.42 -1.96 2.43
C LEU A 73 3.58 -2.11 3.70
N ILE A 74 4.23 -2.27 4.86
CA ILE A 74 3.54 -2.34 6.16
C ILE A 74 2.80 -1.03 6.45
N ALA A 75 3.45 0.11 6.25
CA ALA A 75 2.84 1.41 6.45
C ALA A 75 1.61 1.63 5.54
N LEU A 76 1.70 1.20 4.28
CA LEU A 76 0.59 1.24 3.32
C LEU A 76 -0.56 0.33 3.76
N ALA A 77 -0.26 -0.88 4.22
CA ALA A 77 -1.26 -1.81 4.74
C ALA A 77 -1.99 -1.23 5.95
N ILE A 78 -1.26 -0.65 6.91
CA ILE A 78 -1.82 0.04 8.08
C ILE A 78 -2.71 1.20 7.62
N ARG A 79 -2.22 2.06 6.71
CA ARG A 79 -3.00 3.19 6.18
C ARG A 79 -4.30 2.74 5.52
N TYR A 80 -4.26 1.68 4.72
CA TYR A 80 -5.42 1.11 4.06
C TYR A 80 -6.43 0.55 5.06
N LEU A 81 -5.97 -0.21 6.06
CA LEU A 81 -6.83 -0.76 7.12
C LEU A 81 -7.47 0.36 7.96
N LEU A 82 -6.72 1.41 8.28
CA LEU A 82 -7.26 2.57 8.99
C LEU A 82 -8.33 3.26 8.12
N HIS A 83 -8.03 3.59 6.86
CA HIS A 83 -9.00 4.26 5.99
C HIS A 83 -10.27 3.44 5.82
N ARG A 84 -10.16 2.12 5.65
CA ARG A 84 -11.33 1.23 5.57
C ARG A 84 -12.17 1.21 6.85
N LYS A 85 -11.56 1.38 8.03
CA LYS A 85 -12.29 1.50 9.30
C LYS A 85 -13.03 2.84 9.41
N PHE A 86 -12.46 3.90 8.84
CA PHE A 86 -13.02 5.24 8.82
C PHE A 86 -13.96 5.51 7.64
N ASP A 87 -14.07 4.60 6.66
CA ASP A 87 -15.06 4.61 5.58
C ASP A 87 -16.48 4.24 6.05
N ARG A 88 -16.80 4.61 7.29
CA ARG A 88 -18.14 4.49 7.86
C ARG A 88 -18.91 5.76 7.57
N LYS A 89 -20.23 5.65 7.49
CA LYS A 89 -21.17 6.78 7.31
C LYS A 89 -20.95 7.78 8.46
N CYS A 90 -20.16 8.81 8.23
CA CYS A 90 -19.90 9.87 9.21
C CYS A 90 -20.99 10.93 9.09
N PHE A 91 -21.54 11.34 10.23
CA PHE A 91 -22.38 12.53 10.30
C PHE A 91 -21.44 13.74 10.37
N VAL A 92 -21.51 14.60 9.36
CA VAL A 92 -20.71 15.83 9.33
C VAL A 92 -21.45 16.88 10.14
N ILE A 93 -20.85 17.29 11.25
CA ILE A 93 -21.34 18.43 12.03
C ILE A 93 -20.75 19.70 11.39
N PRO A 94 -21.51 20.79 11.20
CA PRO A 94 -21.00 22.04 10.62
C PRO A 94 -19.78 22.57 11.38
N GLN A 95 -18.87 23.23 10.64
CA GLN A 95 -17.54 23.65 11.10
C GLN A 95 -17.52 24.61 12.30
N ASP A 96 -18.64 25.28 12.60
CA ASP A 96 -18.77 26.21 13.71
C ASP A 96 -19.31 25.54 14.99
N THR A 97 -18.91 24.29 15.27
CA THR A 97 -19.26 23.64 16.53
C THR A 97 -18.49 24.26 17.69
N PRO A 98 -19.17 24.79 18.73
CA PRO A 98 -18.48 25.21 19.93
C PRO A 98 -17.85 24.00 20.63
N LYS A 99 -16.61 24.16 21.14
CA LYS A 99 -15.85 23.08 21.79
C LYS A 99 -16.61 22.37 22.93
N GLU A 100 -17.48 23.09 23.62
CA GLU A 100 -18.34 22.53 24.66
C GLU A 100 -19.32 21.50 24.09
N LEU A 101 -19.87 21.74 22.90
CA LEU A 101 -20.78 20.82 22.23
C LEU A 101 -20.05 19.56 21.78
N GLU A 102 -18.81 19.67 21.30
CA GLU A 102 -17.97 18.51 20.96
C GLU A 102 -17.71 17.62 22.19
N LEU A 103 -17.42 18.24 23.34
CA LEU A 103 -17.23 17.52 24.61
C LEU A 103 -18.51 16.80 25.06
N ILE A 104 -19.67 17.46 24.95
CA ILE A 104 -20.97 16.86 25.29
C ILE A 104 -21.29 15.67 24.37
N LEU A 105 -21.03 15.81 23.07
CA LEU A 105 -21.23 14.74 22.07
C LEU A 105 -20.30 13.56 22.32
N ALA A 106 -19.02 13.82 22.62
CA ALA A 106 -18.04 12.80 22.95
C ALA A 106 -18.39 12.06 24.25
N ALA A 107 -18.96 12.76 25.23
CA ALA A 107 -19.40 12.19 26.51
C ALA A 107 -20.66 11.32 26.39
N ASN A 108 -21.49 11.50 25.34
CA ASN A 108 -22.78 10.84 25.20
C ASN A 108 -22.95 10.07 23.85
N PRO A 109 -22.07 9.11 23.54
CA PRO A 109 -22.06 8.44 22.23
C PRO A 109 -23.35 7.64 21.94
N GLN A 110 -23.99 7.09 22.98
CA GLN A 110 -25.21 6.29 22.84
C GLN A 110 -26.41 7.13 22.39
N LEU A 111 -26.50 8.40 22.83
CA LEU A 111 -27.56 9.32 22.41
C LEU A 111 -27.39 9.73 20.95
N VAL A 112 -26.14 9.95 20.52
CA VAL A 112 -25.82 10.26 19.12
C VAL A 112 -26.16 9.09 18.21
N GLU A 113 -25.83 7.86 18.61
CA GLU A 113 -26.19 6.66 17.86
C GLU A 113 -27.71 6.46 17.78
N LYS A 114 -28.42 6.66 18.89
CA LYS A 114 -29.88 6.56 18.93
C LYS A 114 -30.54 7.60 18.02
N ALA A 115 -30.11 8.87 18.11
CA ALA A 115 -30.56 9.93 17.22
C ALA A 115 -30.29 9.58 15.74
N ALA A 116 -29.09 9.13 15.41
CA ALA A 116 -28.74 8.73 14.04
C ALA A 116 -29.61 7.60 13.48
N ARG A 117 -30.06 6.66 14.32
CA ARG A 117 -30.90 5.52 13.92
C ARG A 117 -32.39 5.87 13.86
N GLU A 118 -32.85 6.76 14.73
CA GLU A 118 -34.26 7.17 14.83
C GLU A 118 -34.62 8.32 13.87
N VAL A 119 -33.62 8.97 13.28
CA VAL A 119 -33.83 10.04 12.29
C VAL A 119 -34.55 9.51 11.06
N HIS A 120 -35.63 10.22 10.70
CA HIS A 120 -36.49 9.89 9.56
C HIS A 120 -35.68 9.83 8.25
N PRO A 121 -35.92 8.85 7.36
CA PRO A 121 -35.17 8.69 6.10
C PRO A 121 -35.15 9.95 5.22
N GLY A 122 -36.21 10.76 5.31
CA GLY A 122 -36.32 12.03 4.61
C GLY A 122 -35.22 13.04 4.98
N PHE A 123 -34.66 12.96 6.20
CA PHE A 123 -33.54 13.81 6.61
C PHE A 123 -32.27 13.52 5.80
N PHE A 124 -31.99 12.24 5.54
CA PHE A 124 -30.83 11.82 4.76
C PHE A 124 -30.97 12.11 3.26
N ALA A 125 -32.20 12.28 2.78
CA ALA A 125 -32.49 12.67 1.40
C ALA A 125 -32.34 14.19 1.15
N LEU A 126 -32.22 15.00 2.20
CA LEU A 126 -32.02 16.44 2.07
C LEU A 126 -30.57 16.75 1.67
N PRO A 127 -30.33 17.76 0.80
CA PRO A 127 -28.98 18.25 0.54
C PRO A 127 -28.25 18.62 1.84
N THR A 128 -26.94 18.37 1.92
CA THR A 128 -26.11 18.49 3.13
C THR A 128 -26.25 19.83 3.86
N LYS A 129 -26.52 20.92 3.12
CA LYS A 129 -26.77 22.27 3.68
C LYS A 129 -28.03 22.39 4.56
N TYR A 130 -28.95 21.43 4.49
CA TYR A 130 -30.18 21.38 5.27
C TYR A 130 -30.20 20.27 6.33
N GLN A 131 -29.14 19.46 6.41
CA GLN A 131 -28.99 18.36 7.37
C GLN A 131 -28.45 18.83 8.74
N SER A 132 -28.60 20.10 9.09
CA SER A 132 -28.14 20.64 10.38
C SER A 132 -29.03 20.14 11.52
N MET A 133 -28.47 19.40 12.48
CA MET A 133 -29.17 19.01 13.70
C MET A 133 -29.03 20.09 14.77
N TYR A 134 -30.16 20.55 15.32
CA TYR A 134 -30.19 21.38 16.51
C TYR A 134 -30.47 20.49 17.73
N ILE A 135 -29.48 20.36 18.60
CA ILE A 135 -29.62 19.61 19.85
C ILE A 135 -30.11 20.58 20.92
N GLN A 136 -31.37 20.42 21.34
CA GLN A 136 -31.87 21.09 22.53
C GLN A 136 -31.51 20.26 23.76
N THR A 137 -30.62 20.77 24.60
CA THR A 137 -30.39 20.20 25.93
C THR A 137 -31.57 20.54 26.81
N SER A 138 -32.35 19.52 27.19
CA SER A 138 -33.35 19.65 28.26
C SER A 138 -32.60 19.96 29.54
N LYS A 139 -32.68 21.21 30.01
CA LYS A 139 -32.26 21.57 31.37
C LYS A 139 -33.21 20.88 32.34
N GLY A 140 -32.72 19.85 33.03
CA GLY A 140 -33.25 19.39 34.31
C GLY A 140 -32.48 20.07 35.43
#